data_AF-A0A7Y4MG31-F1
#
_entry.id   AF-A0A7Y4MG31-F1
#
_cell.length_a   1.000
_cell.length_b   1.000
_cell.length_c   1.000
_cell.angle_alpha   90.00
_cell.angle_beta   90.00
_cell.angle_gamma   90.00
#
_symmetry.space_group_name_H-M   'P 1'
#
loop_
_entity.id
_entity.type
_entity.pdbx_description
1 polymer ?
#
loop_
_entity_poly.entity_id
_entity_poly.type
_entity_poly.pdbx_seq_one_letter_code
_entity_poly.pdbx_strand_id
1 'polypeptide(L)'
;SIKQNAFIHDRKTGKPNTLYLKPVQTELLLYRQWLLDHKLDSEWLFPSIQHPERHITEKQFYKIMSKVGDLLGINYLGTHTMRKTGAYRVYT
;
A
#
# COMPACT_ATOMS: atom_id res chain seq x y z
N SER A 1 -15.89 -0.08 -11.20
CA SER A 1 -14.70 0.80 -11.29
C SER A 1 -14.10 1.01 -9.90
N ILE A 2 -12.80 1.33 -9.81
CA ILE A 2 -12.17 1.68 -8.53
C ILE A 2 -12.68 3.04 -8.07
N LYS A 3 -13.04 3.17 -6.79
CA LYS A 3 -13.48 4.44 -6.20
C LYS A 3 -12.30 5.42 -6.15
N GLN A 4 -12.58 6.70 -6.39
CA GLN A 4 -11.56 7.75 -6.32
C GLN A 4 -11.06 8.02 -4.90
N ASN A 5 -11.87 7.70 -3.90
CA ASN A 5 -11.58 7.92 -2.48
C ASN A 5 -11.84 6.65 -1.68
N ALA A 6 -11.03 6.43 -0.64
CA ALA A 6 -11.28 5.46 0.41
C ALA A 6 -11.40 6.16 1.77
N PHE A 7 -12.40 5.79 2.55
CA PHE A 7 -12.62 6.32 3.90
C PHE A 7 -12.03 5.35 4.91
N ILE A 8 -11.10 5.84 5.72
CA ILE A 8 -10.43 5.05 6.76
C ILE A 8 -10.58 5.75 8.11
N HIS A 9 -10.45 4.99 9.19
CA HIS A 9 -10.36 5.54 10.54
C HIS A 9 -8.96 5.30 11.07
N ASP A 10 -8.33 6.35 11.58
CA ASP A 10 -7.05 6.21 12.26
C ASP A 10 -7.21 5.40 13.54
N ARG A 11 -6.41 4.34 13.71
CA ARG A 11 -6.56 3.42 14.84
C ARG A 11 -6.30 4.08 16.20
N LYS A 12 -5.38 5.05 16.26
CA LYS A 12 -4.96 5.69 17.52
C LYS A 12 -5.96 6.74 17.99
N THR A 13 -6.50 7.52 17.06
CA THR A 13 -7.32 8.70 17.36
C THR A 13 -8.80 8.52 17.02
N GLY A 14 -9.15 7.48 16.25
CA GLY A 14 -10.50 7.22 15.73
C GLY A 14 -10.95 8.19 14.63
N LYS A 15 -10.14 9.21 14.32
CA LYS A 15 -10.52 10.27 13.39
C LYS A 15 -10.71 9.71 11.98
N PRO A 16 -11.79 10.12 11.28
CA PRO A 16 -11.97 9.77 9.90
C PRO A 16 -10.87 10.44 9.06
N ASN A 17 -10.37 9.71 8.07
CA ASN A 17 -9.42 10.20 7.09
C ASN A 17 -9.84 9.71 5.69
N THR A 18 -9.67 10.55 4.69
CA THR A 18 -10.00 10.22 3.30
C THR A 18 -8.72 10.06 2.51
N LEU A 19 -8.50 8.86 1.98
CA LEU A 19 -7.39 8.57 1.07
C LEU A 19 -7.83 8.82 -0.37
N TYR A 20 -7.09 9.69 -1.06
CA TYR A 20 -7.28 9.95 -2.48
C TYR A 20 -6.54 8.91 -3.33
N LEU A 21 -7.30 8.07 -4.02
CA LEU A 21 -6.80 6.91 -4.77
C LEU A 21 -6.63 7.18 -6.28
N LYS A 22 -7.15 8.29 -6.81
CA LYS A 22 -7.05 8.60 -8.24
C LYS A 22 -5.62 8.50 -8.79
N PRO A 23 -4.55 8.96 -8.08
CA PRO A 23 -3.18 8.87 -8.60
C PRO A 23 -2.65 7.45 -8.75
N VAL A 24 -3.25 6.45 -8.09
CA VAL A 24 -2.83 5.04 -8.09
C VAL A 24 -3.90 4.12 -8.69
N GLN A 25 -4.86 4.68 -9.42
CA GLN A 25 -6.02 3.94 -9.91
C GLN A 25 -5.64 2.82 -10.89
N THR A 26 -4.67 3.09 -11.78
CA THR A 26 -4.18 2.12 -12.75
C THR A 26 -3.49 0.96 -12.06
N GLU A 27 -2.63 1.25 -11.09
CA GLU A 27 -1.86 0.26 -10.31
C GLU A 27 -2.80 -0.63 -9.51
N LEU A 28 -3.85 -0.06 -8.91
CA LEU A 28 -4.86 -0.85 -8.18
C LEU A 28 -5.68 -1.76 -9.10
N LEU A 29 -5.95 -1.34 -10.36
CA LEU A 29 -6.62 -2.19 -11.34
C LEU A 29 -5.73 -3.37 -11.76
N LEU A 30 -4.46 -3.09 -12.08
CA LEU A 30 -3.47 -4.11 -12.41
C LEU A 30 -3.29 -5.11 -11.25
N TYR A 31 -3.19 -4.58 -10.03
CA TYR A 31 -3.06 -5.40 -8.83
C TYR A 31 -4.29 -6.29 -8.59
N ARG A 32 -5.50 -5.75 -8.77
CA ARG A 32 -6.73 -6.56 -8.66
C ARG A 32 -6.75 -7.68 -9.69
N GLN A 33 -6.35 -7.42 -10.94
CA GLN A 33 -6.26 -8.46 -11.96
C GLN A 33 -5.28 -9.55 -11.55
N TRP A 34 -4.10 -9.15 -11.05
CA TRP A 34 -3.09 -10.08 -10.57
C TRP A 34 -3.62 -10.99 -9.43
N LEU A 35 -4.39 -10.45 -8.48
CA LEU A 35 -5.01 -11.25 -7.42
C LEU A 35 -5.98 -12.31 -7.97
N LEU A 36 -6.78 -11.96 -8.98
CA LEU A 36 -7.72 -12.87 -9.62
C LEU A 36 -6.98 -13.99 -10.39
N ASP A 37 -5.95 -13.64 -11.15
CA ASP A 37 -5.16 -14.58 -11.93
C ASP A 37 -4.47 -15.63 -11.03
N HIS A 38 -4.09 -15.22 -9.81
CA HIS A 38 -3.44 -16.08 -8.82
C HIS A 38 -4.41 -16.76 -7.85
N LYS A 39 -5.74 -16.57 -8.04
CA LYS A 39 -6.80 -17.15 -7.18
C LYS A 39 -6.61 -16.81 -5.69
N LEU A 40 -6.12 -15.62 -5.40
CA LEU A 40 -5.96 -15.11 -4.04
C LEU A 40 -7.26 -14.43 -3.60
N ASP A 41 -8.13 -15.21 -2.97
CA ASP A 41 -9.34 -14.70 -2.34
C ASP A 41 -9.06 -14.30 -0.88
N SER A 42 -9.31 -13.04 -0.54
CA SER A 42 -9.05 -12.47 0.77
C SER A 42 -9.89 -11.22 1.01
N GLU A 43 -10.33 -11.03 2.25
CA GLU A 43 -10.91 -9.78 2.72
C GLU A 43 -9.87 -8.63 2.75
N TRP A 44 -8.60 -8.96 2.90
CA TRP A 44 -7.53 -7.97 3.04
C TRP A 44 -7.10 -7.42 1.69
N LEU A 45 -6.99 -6.09 1.59
CA LEU A 45 -6.51 -5.42 0.38
C LEU A 45 -5.11 -5.88 -0.03
N PHE A 46 -4.23 -6.12 0.94
CA PHE A 46 -2.89 -6.67 0.71
C PHE A 46 -2.72 -7.94 1.54
N PRO A 47 -3.16 -9.11 1.03
CA PRO A 47 -3.11 -10.35 1.76
C PRO A 47 -1.67 -10.88 1.85
N SER A 48 -1.41 -11.69 2.88
CA SER A 48 -0.21 -12.51 2.90
C SER A 48 -0.34 -13.63 1.87
N ILE A 49 0.65 -13.80 0.99
CA ILE A 49 0.63 -14.84 -0.05
C ILE A 49 0.56 -16.25 0.56
N GLN A 50 1.25 -16.47 1.69
CA GLN A 50 1.26 -17.76 2.38
C GLN A 50 0.02 -18.00 3.24
N HIS A 51 -0.63 -16.92 3.66
CA HIS A 51 -1.71 -16.92 4.64
C HIS A 51 -2.77 -15.89 4.20
N PRO A 52 -3.55 -16.17 3.15
CA PRO A 52 -4.49 -15.21 2.57
C PRO A 52 -5.55 -14.71 3.55
N GLU A 53 -5.80 -15.42 4.65
CA GLU A 53 -6.71 -15.04 5.72
C GLU A 53 -6.27 -13.80 6.52
N ARG A 54 -5.02 -13.35 6.36
CA ARG A 54 -4.47 -12.17 7.05
C ARG A 54 -3.79 -11.20 6.10
N HIS A 55 -3.72 -9.93 6.52
CA HIS A 55 -2.92 -8.94 5.81
C HIS A 55 -1.42 -9.26 5.86
N ILE A 56 -0.66 -8.68 4.92
CA ILE A 56 0.80 -8.65 4.97
C ILE A 56 1.29 -8.08 6.31
N THR A 57 2.29 -8.72 6.91
CA THR A 57 2.86 -8.24 8.16
C THR A 57 3.76 -7.03 7.92
N GLU A 58 3.88 -6.15 8.91
CA GLU A 58 4.79 -4.99 8.85
C GLU A 58 6.23 -5.44 8.56
N LYS A 59 6.69 -6.52 9.20
CA LYS A 59 8.02 -7.11 8.96
C LYS A 59 8.21 -7.49 7.49
N GLN A 60 7.20 -8.09 6.86
CA GLN A 60 7.29 -8.48 5.45
C GLN A 60 7.30 -7.26 4.53
N PHE A 61 6.49 -6.25 4.84
CA PHE A 61 6.52 -4.97 4.14
C PHE A 61 7.93 -4.34 4.22
N TYR A 62 8.54 -4.27 5.40
CA TYR A 62 9.90 -3.73 5.56
C TYR A 62 10.95 -4.51 4.78
N LYS A 63 10.86 -5.86 4.71
CA LYS A 63 11.76 -6.67 3.88
C LYS A 63 11.63 -6.33 2.39
N ILE A 64 10.40 -6.15 1.89
CA ILE A 64 10.15 -5.75 0.51
C ILE A 64 10.77 -4.37 0.25
N MET A 65 10.52 -3.41 1.13
CA MET A 65 11.07 -2.06 1.00
C MET A 65 12.60 -2.03 1.05
N SER A 66 13.23 -2.80 1.94
CA SER A 66 14.68 -2.92 2.02
C SER A 66 15.26 -3.43 0.70
N LYS A 67 14.69 -4.52 0.16
CA LYS A 67 15.11 -5.08 -1.13
C LYS A 67 14.95 -4.07 -2.28
N VAL A 68 13.86 -3.30 -2.28
CA VAL A 68 13.66 -2.23 -3.28
C VAL A 68 14.72 -1.14 -3.12
N GLY A 69 15.06 -0.76 -1.89
CA GLY A 69 16.15 0.19 -1.61
C GLY A 69 17.49 -0.29 -2.16
N ASP A 70 17.84 -1.56 -1.91
CA ASP A 70 19.07 -2.18 -2.42
C ASP A 70 19.11 -2.18 -3.96
N LEU A 71 17.99 -2.55 -4.61
CA LEU A 71 17.86 -2.56 -6.07
C LEU A 71 18.00 -1.17 -6.71
N LEU A 72 17.55 -0.13 -5.99
CA LEU A 72 17.62 1.25 -6.45
C LEU A 72 18.91 1.97 -6.00
N GLY A 73 19.75 1.32 -5.20
CA GLY A 73 20.96 1.92 -4.63
C GLY A 73 20.69 3.02 -3.59
N ILE A 74 19.55 2.96 -2.89
CA ILE A 74 19.16 3.95 -1.87
C ILE A 74 19.02 3.30 -0.48
N ASN A 75 19.63 3.92 0.53
CA ASN A 75 19.68 3.39 1.90
C ASN A 75 18.70 4.04 2.89
N TYR A 76 17.91 5.02 2.44
CA TYR A 76 16.98 5.79 3.27
C TYR A 76 15.48 5.54 2.95
N LEU A 77 15.19 4.47 2.20
CA LEU A 77 13.83 4.13 1.78
C LEU A 77 13.04 3.52 2.95
N GLY A 78 12.04 4.24 3.43
CA GLY A 78 11.18 3.82 4.53
C GLY A 78 9.80 4.48 4.48
N THR A 79 8.86 3.99 5.29
CA THR A 79 7.46 4.46 5.34
C THR A 79 7.37 5.96 5.64
N HIS A 80 8.13 6.45 6.62
CA HIS A 80 8.18 7.87 6.98
C HIS A 80 8.73 8.74 5.87
N THR A 81 9.84 8.32 5.24
CA THR A 81 10.45 9.04 4.13
C THR A 81 9.47 9.14 2.96
N MET A 82 8.88 8.01 2.53
CA MET A 82 7.90 7.99 1.45
C MET A 82 6.67 8.85 1.75
N ARG A 83 6.15 8.81 2.99
CA ARG A 83 5.02 9.65 3.40
C ARG A 83 5.36 11.14 3.31
N LYS A 84 6.56 11.54 3.76
CA LYS A 84 7.02 12.93 3.69
C LYS A 84 7.20 13.38 2.24
N THR A 85 7.81 12.55 1.40
CA THR A 85 7.98 12.83 -0.03
C THR A 85 6.65 12.93 -0.76
N GLY A 86 5.69 12.04 -0.47
CA GLY A 86 4.34 12.10 -1.03
C GLY A 86 3.63 13.40 -0.68
N ALA A 87 3.69 13.82 0.60
CA ALA A 87 3.14 15.11 1.01
C ALA A 87 3.83 16.29 0.30
N TYR A 88 5.17 16.28 0.21
CA TYR A 88 5.92 17.32 -0.49
C TYR A 88 5.47 17.49 -1.94
N ARG A 89 5.23 16.39 -2.67
CA ARG A 89 4.73 16.40 -4.06
C ARG A 89 3.28 16.88 -4.22
N VAL A 90 2.50 16.91 -3.14
CA VAL A 90 1.13 17.44 -3.15
C VAL A 90 1.11 18.94 -2.85
N TYR A 91 2.06 19.42 -2.03
CA TYR A 91 2.16 20.82 -1.62
C TYR A 91 3.08 21.68 -2.50
N THR A 92 3.84 21.06 -3.40
CA THR A 92 4.74 21.73 -4.36
C THR A 92 4.22 21.47 -5.76
#